data_AF-A0A1V6E5F0-F1
#
_entry.id   AF-A0A1V6E5F0-F1
#
_cell.length_a   1.000
_cell.length_b   1.000
_cell.length_c   1.000
_cell.angle_alpha   90.00
_cell.angle_beta   90.00
_cell.angle_gamma   90.00
#
_symmetry.space_group_name_H-M   'P 1'
#
loop_
_entity.id
_entity.type
_entity.pdbx_description
1 polymer ?
#
loop_
_entity_poly.entity_id
_entity_poly.type
_entity_poly.pdbx_seq_one_letter_code
_entity_poly.pdbx_strand_id
1 'polypeptide(L)'
;MQTRAPIPSSSRQGMTILEVMIALSVLALLLSGILAALLQAHRMTQESIYQNAARASVQGAVEQMLRSISFANLPYTNAANTLQPGADASTTVPIVFNGQLEAPLALSISTSAIPDAGVVPSGASENLVNIDVNNTPDLASDDMQMRLWLWVQDVSDNTIDATQVRAITIVYQWRFFDGSNSAGRWHLNSVRNIRSSAPNF
;
A
#
# COMPACT_ATOMS: atom_id res chain seq x y z
N MET A 1 68.74 10.98 -46.92
CA MET A 1 68.53 11.93 -45.82
C MET A 1 67.04 12.00 -45.54
N GLN A 2 66.57 11.54 -44.38
CA GLN A 2 65.16 11.51 -44.02
C GLN A 2 64.97 12.42 -42.79
N THR A 3 64.30 13.55 -42.98
CA THR A 3 64.00 14.52 -41.93
C THR A 3 62.79 14.05 -41.12
N ARG A 4 62.98 13.81 -39.82
CA ARG A 4 61.93 13.38 -38.90
C ARG A 4 61.06 14.59 -38.53
N ALA A 5 59.74 14.49 -38.71
CA ALA A 5 58.80 15.54 -38.31
C ALA A 5 58.74 15.69 -36.77
N PRO A 6 58.59 16.93 -36.24
CA PRO A 6 58.51 17.17 -34.81
C PRO A 6 57.18 16.64 -34.24
N ILE A 7 57.26 15.92 -33.13
CA ILE A 7 56.09 15.45 -32.38
C ILE A 7 55.59 16.63 -31.52
N PRO A 8 54.32 17.05 -31.62
CA PRO A 8 53.80 18.12 -30.76
C PRO A 8 53.78 17.64 -29.31
N SER A 9 54.57 18.27 -28.45
CA SER A 9 54.46 18.12 -27.00
C SER A 9 53.37 19.04 -26.49
N SER A 10 52.30 18.48 -25.92
CA SER A 10 51.30 19.29 -25.20
C SER A 10 51.99 19.92 -23.99
N SER A 11 52.10 21.25 -23.95
CA SER A 11 52.65 21.94 -22.77
C SER A 11 51.73 21.68 -21.58
N ARG A 12 52.24 21.03 -20.52
CA ARG A 12 51.59 21.01 -19.22
C ARG A 12 51.70 22.40 -18.60
N GLN A 13 50.71 23.25 -18.87
CA GLN A 13 50.57 24.52 -18.16
C GLN A 13 50.07 24.22 -16.74
N GLY A 14 50.72 24.81 -15.73
CA GLY A 14 50.33 24.66 -14.33
C GLY A 14 48.99 25.35 -14.08
N MET A 15 48.09 24.69 -13.35
CA MET A 15 46.76 25.19 -13.02
C MET A 15 46.87 26.41 -12.09
N THR A 16 46.08 27.44 -12.35
CA THR A 16 46.04 28.65 -11.50
C THR A 16 45.22 28.39 -10.22
N ILE A 17 45.50 29.10 -9.13
CA ILE A 17 44.77 28.97 -7.86
C ILE A 17 43.26 29.23 -8.05
N LEU A 18 42.90 30.19 -8.90
CA LEU A 18 41.50 30.52 -9.20
C LEU A 18 40.75 29.33 -9.84
N GLU A 19 41.37 28.64 -10.80
CA GLU A 19 40.79 27.46 -11.44
C GLU A 19 40.58 26.34 -10.42
N VAL A 20 41.53 26.14 -9.50
CA VAL A 20 41.40 25.15 -8.42
C VAL A 20 40.26 25.52 -7.46
N MET A 21 40.13 26.79 -7.07
CA MET A 21 39.04 27.25 -6.19
C MET A 21 37.67 27.08 -6.84
N ILE A 22 37.54 27.40 -8.14
CA ILE A 22 36.30 27.19 -8.89
C ILE A 22 36.01 25.69 -9.01
N ALA A 23 37.01 24.87 -9.36
CA ALA A 23 36.86 23.43 -9.47
C ALA A 23 36.40 22.80 -8.15
N LEU A 24 36.98 23.20 -7.02
CA LEU A 24 36.58 22.74 -5.69
C LEU A 24 35.16 23.20 -5.30
N SER A 25 34.77 24.42 -5.69
CA SER A 25 33.42 24.94 -5.43
C SER A 25 32.36 24.18 -6.23
N VAL A 26 32.63 23.94 -7.52
CA VAL A 26 31.77 23.12 -8.39
C VAL A 26 31.70 21.68 -7.86
N LEU A 27 32.83 21.10 -7.46
CA LEU A 27 32.88 19.77 -6.86
C LEU A 27 32.04 19.70 -5.58
N ALA A 28 32.14 20.69 -4.69
CA ALA A 28 31.37 20.73 -3.45
C ALA A 28 29.85 20.81 -3.72
N LEU A 29 29.44 21.62 -4.70
CA LEU A 29 28.03 21.71 -5.12
C LEU A 29 27.53 20.38 -5.71
N LEU A 30 28.35 19.73 -6.55
CA LEU A 30 28.02 18.43 -7.13
C LEU A 30 27.86 17.35 -6.05
N LEU A 31 28.81 17.25 -5.12
CA LEU A 31 28.74 16.27 -4.02
C LEU A 31 27.52 16.51 -3.12
N SER A 32 27.20 17.78 -2.84
CA SER A 32 25.99 18.13 -2.07
C SER A 32 24.71 17.75 -2.82
N GLY A 33 24.67 17.99 -4.13
CA GLY A 33 23.55 17.58 -4.99
C GLY A 33 23.37 16.07 -5.05
N ILE A 34 24.47 15.31 -5.15
CA ILE A 34 24.45 13.83 -5.14
C ILE A 34 23.92 13.33 -3.79
N LEU A 35 24.39 13.89 -2.67
CA LEU A 35 23.91 13.50 -1.35
C LEU A 35 22.39 13.75 -1.19
N ALA A 36 21.91 14.91 -1.64
CA ALA A 36 20.49 15.23 -1.61
C ALA A 36 19.67 14.25 -2.47
N ALA A 37 20.16 13.92 -3.66
CA ALA A 37 19.53 12.94 -4.55
C ALA A 37 19.47 11.54 -3.92
N LEU A 38 20.55 11.10 -3.25
CA LEU A 38 20.59 9.79 -2.58
C LEU A 38 19.61 9.73 -1.40
N LEU A 39 19.53 10.78 -0.59
CA LEU A 39 18.56 10.87 0.51
C LEU A 39 17.12 10.83 -0.01
N GLN A 40 16.86 11.51 -1.12
CA GLN A 40 15.55 11.47 -1.76
C GLN A 40 15.22 10.09 -2.33
N ALA A 41 16.17 9.45 -3.02
CA ALA A 41 16.01 8.09 -3.56
C ALA A 41 15.74 7.07 -2.44
N HIS A 42 16.42 7.19 -1.30
CA HIS A 42 16.18 6.35 -0.13
C HIS A 42 14.76 6.51 0.41
N ARG A 43 14.27 7.75 0.55
CA ARG A 43 12.89 8.02 1.00
C ARG A 43 11.85 7.42 0.06
N MET A 44 12.03 7.59 -1.26
CA MET A 44 11.15 6.99 -2.25
C MET A 44 11.15 5.46 -2.19
N THR A 45 12.32 4.87 -1.93
CA THR A 45 12.45 3.41 -1.80
C THR A 45 11.72 2.90 -0.56
N GLN A 46 11.89 3.57 0.58
CA GLN A 46 11.16 3.22 1.80
C GLN A 46 9.64 3.36 1.61
N GLU A 47 9.17 4.44 1.02
CA GLU A 47 7.74 4.62 0.74
C GLU A 47 7.19 3.51 -0.16
N SER A 48 7.94 3.14 -1.20
CA SER A 48 7.57 2.02 -2.10
C SER A 48 7.51 0.68 -1.36
N ILE A 49 8.44 0.40 -0.44
CA ILE A 49 8.40 -0.81 0.39
C ILE A 49 7.14 -0.83 1.24
N TYR A 50 6.80 0.27 1.93
CA TYR A 50 5.62 0.36 2.79
C TYR A 50 4.32 0.22 1.98
N GLN A 51 4.24 0.87 0.82
CA GLN A 51 3.09 0.76 -0.07
C GLN A 51 2.90 -0.68 -0.57
N ASN A 52 3.99 -1.34 -0.97
CA ASN A 52 3.95 -2.71 -1.46
C ASN A 52 3.58 -3.70 -0.34
N ALA A 53 4.12 -3.50 0.86
CA ALA A 53 3.77 -4.29 2.04
C ALA A 53 2.29 -4.12 2.39
N ALA A 54 1.77 -2.90 2.46
CA ALA A 54 0.36 -2.62 2.71
C ALA A 54 -0.55 -3.32 1.69
N ARG A 55 -0.22 -3.20 0.40
CA ARG A 55 -1.00 -3.82 -0.67
C ARG A 55 -0.96 -5.34 -0.61
N ALA A 56 0.20 -5.94 -0.37
CA ALA A 56 0.36 -7.38 -0.25
C ALA A 56 -0.42 -7.94 0.96
N SER A 57 -0.36 -7.27 2.11
CA SER A 57 -1.09 -7.65 3.32
C SER A 57 -2.61 -7.59 3.11
N VAL A 58 -3.12 -6.50 2.52
CA VAL A 58 -4.56 -6.37 2.22
C VAL A 58 -5.00 -7.41 1.18
N GLN A 59 -4.20 -7.66 0.14
CA GLN A 59 -4.50 -8.68 -0.85
C GLN A 59 -4.54 -10.08 -0.22
N GLY A 60 -3.55 -10.43 0.62
CA GLY A 60 -3.52 -11.70 1.35
C GLY A 60 -4.72 -11.85 2.29
N ALA A 61 -5.10 -10.78 2.98
CA ALA A 61 -6.30 -10.73 3.80
C ALA A 61 -7.56 -11.01 2.97
N VAL A 62 -7.74 -10.34 1.83
CA VAL A 62 -8.88 -10.60 0.91
C VAL A 62 -8.89 -12.05 0.45
N GLU A 63 -7.76 -12.61 0.05
CA GLU A 63 -7.65 -13.99 -0.41
C GLU A 63 -8.00 -15.01 0.69
N GLN A 64 -7.55 -14.75 1.92
CA GLN A 64 -7.90 -15.58 3.05
C GLN A 64 -9.37 -15.44 3.41
N MET A 65 -9.95 -14.24 3.42
CA MET A 65 -11.38 -14.03 3.63
C MET A 65 -12.23 -14.79 2.60
N LEU A 66 -11.81 -14.73 1.33
CA LEU A 66 -12.49 -15.46 0.25
C LEU A 66 -12.41 -16.98 0.44
N ARG A 67 -11.33 -17.47 1.05
CA ARG A 67 -11.12 -18.89 1.35
C ARG A 67 -11.80 -19.35 2.64
N SER A 68 -11.80 -18.53 3.69
CA SER A 68 -12.24 -18.90 5.03
C SER A 68 -13.75 -18.76 5.19
N ILE A 69 -14.38 -17.79 4.52
CA ILE A 69 -15.83 -17.60 4.56
C ILE A 69 -16.47 -18.37 3.40
N SER A 70 -17.41 -19.25 3.70
CA SER A 70 -18.28 -19.83 2.68
C SER A 70 -19.16 -18.75 2.05
N PHE A 71 -19.51 -18.87 0.77
CA PHE A 71 -20.35 -17.86 0.10
C PHE A 71 -21.66 -17.61 0.86
N ALA A 72 -22.23 -18.67 1.47
CA ALA A 72 -23.45 -18.63 2.28
C ALA A 72 -23.35 -17.83 3.59
N ASN A 73 -22.13 -17.60 4.10
CA ASN A 73 -21.91 -16.89 5.37
C ASN A 73 -21.61 -15.39 5.19
N LEU A 74 -21.57 -14.88 3.95
CA LEU A 74 -21.52 -13.43 3.73
C LEU A 74 -22.89 -12.82 4.02
N PRO A 75 -22.98 -11.65 4.69
CA PRO A 75 -24.18 -11.15 5.37
C PRO A 75 -25.30 -10.61 4.46
N TYR A 76 -25.41 -11.10 3.23
CA TYR A 76 -26.45 -10.72 2.27
C TYR A 76 -27.35 -11.92 1.98
N THR A 77 -28.65 -11.68 1.87
CA THR A 77 -29.59 -12.63 1.29
C THR A 77 -29.43 -12.66 -0.23
N ASN A 78 -30.05 -13.62 -0.91
CA ASN A 78 -30.04 -13.73 -2.38
C ASN A 78 -30.81 -12.60 -3.10
N ALA A 79 -31.26 -11.57 -2.37
CA ALA A 79 -32.09 -10.50 -2.88
C ALA A 79 -31.47 -9.12 -2.58
N ALA A 80 -31.03 -8.45 -3.64
CA ALA A 80 -30.89 -6.99 -3.76
C ALA A 80 -30.42 -6.26 -2.48
N ASN A 81 -29.18 -6.52 -2.04
CA ASN A 81 -28.58 -5.84 -0.88
C ASN A 81 -29.36 -5.98 0.46
N THR A 82 -30.25 -6.96 0.59
CA THR A 82 -30.98 -7.20 1.84
C THR A 82 -30.14 -8.06 2.77
N LEU A 83 -29.91 -7.62 4.01
CA LEU A 83 -29.07 -8.32 4.98
C LEU A 83 -29.71 -9.63 5.45
N GLN A 84 -28.89 -10.65 5.71
CA GLN A 84 -29.37 -11.90 6.29
C GLN A 84 -29.94 -11.63 7.70
N PRO A 85 -31.04 -12.28 8.11
CA PRO A 85 -31.59 -12.09 9.45
C PRO A 85 -30.53 -12.40 10.52
N GLY A 86 -30.22 -11.42 11.37
CA GLY A 86 -29.16 -11.52 12.39
C GLY A 86 -27.77 -11.05 11.96
N ALA A 87 -27.59 -10.64 10.70
CA ALA A 87 -26.38 -9.97 10.25
C ALA A 87 -26.40 -8.50 10.67
N ASP A 88 -25.60 -8.17 11.67
CA ASP A 88 -25.33 -6.80 12.13
C ASP A 88 -23.90 -6.39 11.71
N ALA A 89 -23.60 -5.09 11.74
CA ALA A 89 -22.25 -4.53 11.55
C ALA A 89 -21.22 -5.05 12.57
N SER A 90 -21.64 -5.87 13.55
CA SER A 90 -20.78 -6.61 14.46
C SER A 90 -20.38 -8.00 13.94
N THR A 91 -20.80 -8.41 12.74
CA THR A 91 -20.32 -9.65 12.12
C THR A 91 -18.83 -9.49 11.88
N THR A 92 -18.02 -10.30 12.57
CA THR A 92 -16.56 -10.26 12.41
C THR A 92 -16.08 -11.39 11.54
N VAL A 93 -15.08 -11.13 10.70
CA VAL A 93 -14.39 -12.16 9.94
C VAL A 93 -12.99 -12.36 10.49
N PRO A 94 -12.59 -13.60 10.82
CA PRO A 94 -11.22 -13.89 11.18
C PRO A 94 -10.32 -13.72 9.95
N ILE A 95 -9.28 -12.91 10.08
CA ILE A 95 -8.24 -12.71 9.07
C ILE A 95 -6.88 -12.99 9.71
N VAL A 96 -5.99 -13.65 8.98
CA VAL A 96 -4.62 -13.91 9.42
C VAL A 96 -3.70 -12.93 8.71
N PHE A 97 -3.22 -11.92 9.41
CA PHE A 97 -2.14 -11.07 8.93
C PHE A 97 -0.80 -11.65 9.39
N ASN A 98 0.16 -11.71 8.46
CA ASN A 98 1.53 -12.18 8.74
C ASN A 98 1.63 -13.55 9.46
N GLY A 99 0.69 -14.47 9.20
CA GLY A 99 0.67 -15.80 9.82
C GLY A 99 0.17 -15.86 11.26
N GLN A 100 -0.22 -14.73 11.85
CA GLN A 100 -0.88 -14.66 13.15
C GLN A 100 -2.38 -14.42 12.96
N LEU A 101 -3.22 -15.10 13.74
CA LEU A 101 -4.66 -14.84 13.78
C LEU A 101 -4.85 -13.47 14.44
N GLU A 102 -4.88 -12.42 13.63
CA GLU A 102 -5.17 -11.07 14.11
C GLU A 102 -6.65 -10.97 14.48
N ALA A 103 -6.96 -10.00 15.34
CA ALA A 103 -8.30 -9.84 15.89
C ALA A 103 -9.38 -9.84 14.79
N PRO A 104 -10.57 -10.41 15.04
CA PRO A 104 -11.63 -10.51 14.04
C PRO A 104 -11.95 -9.12 13.45
N LEU A 105 -11.86 -8.96 12.13
CA LEU A 105 -12.18 -7.68 11.49
C LEU A 105 -13.70 -7.51 11.46
N ALA A 106 -14.19 -6.44 12.05
CA ALA A 106 -15.60 -6.09 12.03
C ALA A 106 -16.01 -5.64 10.62
N LEU A 107 -17.09 -6.22 10.09
CA LEU A 107 -17.62 -5.87 8.78
C LEU A 107 -18.44 -4.59 8.87
N SER A 108 -18.07 -3.60 8.06
CA SER A 108 -18.96 -2.49 7.78
C SER A 108 -19.96 -2.90 6.70
N ILE A 109 -21.13 -3.34 7.13
CA ILE A 109 -22.23 -3.66 6.24
C ILE A 109 -22.92 -2.36 5.83
N SER A 110 -22.75 -1.95 4.57
CA SER A 110 -23.39 -0.75 4.03
C SER A 110 -24.41 -1.13 2.96
N THR A 111 -25.61 -0.56 3.06
CA THR A 111 -26.59 -0.48 1.97
C THR A 111 -26.32 0.71 1.03
N SER A 112 -25.37 1.57 1.40
CA SER A 112 -24.97 2.78 0.67
C SER A 112 -23.73 2.53 -0.21
N ALA A 113 -23.56 3.35 -1.24
CA ALA A 113 -22.45 3.28 -2.18
C ALA A 113 -21.08 3.22 -1.47
N ILE A 114 -20.17 2.41 -2.02
CA ILE A 114 -18.80 2.26 -1.52
C ILE A 114 -18.11 3.63 -1.57
N PRO A 115 -17.48 4.09 -0.48
CA PRO A 115 -16.70 5.32 -0.51
C PRO A 115 -15.49 5.15 -1.45
N ASP A 116 -15.28 6.10 -2.34
CA ASP A 116 -14.10 6.16 -3.20
C ASP A 116 -12.81 6.23 -2.36
N ALA A 117 -11.71 5.70 -2.90
CA ALA A 117 -10.38 5.62 -2.27
C ALA A 117 -9.72 6.99 -1.97
N GLY A 118 -10.46 8.09 -2.02
CA GLY A 118 -10.01 9.45 -1.72
C GLY A 118 -10.49 10.00 -0.37
N VAL A 119 -11.45 9.35 0.31
CA VAL A 119 -12.02 9.84 1.57
C VAL A 119 -12.05 8.75 2.63
N VAL A 120 -11.65 9.09 3.87
CA VAL A 120 -11.82 8.19 5.02
C VAL A 120 -13.30 7.88 5.19
N PRO A 121 -13.69 6.60 5.16
CA PRO A 121 -15.08 6.23 5.26
C PRO A 121 -15.70 6.62 6.61
N SER A 122 -16.87 7.26 6.57
CA SER A 122 -17.63 7.65 7.77
C SER A 122 -18.78 6.68 8.03
N GLY A 123 -18.98 6.26 9.27
CA GLY A 123 -20.04 5.29 9.65
C GLY A 123 -19.68 3.82 9.46
N ALA A 124 -18.42 3.53 9.09
CA ALA A 124 -17.90 2.18 8.95
C ALA A 124 -17.04 1.79 10.16
N SER A 125 -17.06 0.50 10.53
CA SER A 125 -16.19 -0.01 11.60
C SER A 125 -14.73 0.09 11.17
N GLU A 126 -13.93 0.82 11.96
CA GLU A 126 -12.47 0.91 11.79
C GLU A 126 -11.81 -0.30 12.44
N ASN A 127 -10.93 -0.97 11.68
CA ASN A 127 -10.09 -2.03 12.18
C ASN A 127 -8.64 -1.57 12.12
N LEU A 128 -7.94 -1.59 13.26
CA LEU A 128 -6.54 -1.21 13.34
C LEU A 128 -5.67 -2.47 13.32
N VAL A 129 -4.68 -2.47 12.45
CA VAL A 129 -3.72 -3.57 12.24
C VAL A 129 -2.33 -2.97 12.21
N ASN A 130 -1.36 -3.70 12.77
CA ASN A 130 0.04 -3.30 12.72
C ASN A 130 0.80 -4.27 11.83
N ILE A 131 1.49 -3.74 10.82
CA ILE A 131 2.31 -4.54 9.92
C ILE A 131 3.77 -4.29 10.27
N ASP A 132 4.44 -5.34 10.70
CA ASP A 132 5.88 -5.37 10.77
C ASP A 132 6.46 -5.44 9.35
N VAL A 133 7.04 -4.32 8.90
CA VAL A 133 7.68 -4.18 7.59
C VAL A 133 9.17 -4.51 7.67
N ASN A 134 9.78 -4.44 8.86
CA ASN A 134 11.23 -4.53 9.04
C ASN A 134 11.70 -5.87 9.63
N ASN A 135 10.76 -6.74 10.02
CA ASN A 135 10.98 -8.07 10.57
C ASN A 135 11.98 -8.04 11.73
N THR A 136 11.85 -7.04 12.62
CA THR A 136 12.72 -6.88 13.79
C THR A 136 12.09 -7.49 15.05
N PRO A 137 12.88 -7.88 16.06
CA PRO A 137 12.35 -8.44 17.30
C PRO A 137 11.56 -7.38 18.10
N ASP A 138 10.25 -7.34 17.87
CA ASP A 138 9.13 -6.70 18.59
C ASP A 138 9.44 -5.49 19.47
N LEU A 139 9.33 -4.32 18.86
CA LEU A 139 8.75 -3.14 19.50
C LEU A 139 7.68 -2.59 18.57
N ALA A 140 6.39 -2.71 18.91
CA ALA A 140 5.26 -2.16 18.13
C ALA A 140 5.32 -0.63 17.84
N SER A 141 6.41 0.03 18.25
CA SER A 141 6.75 1.41 17.97
C SER A 141 7.28 1.65 16.55
N ASP A 142 7.81 0.64 15.86
CA ASP A 142 8.33 0.78 14.48
C ASP A 142 7.47 0.10 13.41
N ASP A 143 6.42 -0.60 13.83
CA ASP A 143 5.41 -1.17 12.94
C ASP A 143 4.65 -0.12 12.13
N MET A 144 4.32 -0.48 10.90
CA MET A 144 3.43 0.30 10.06
C MET A 144 1.99 0.13 10.54
N GLN A 145 1.42 1.19 11.11
CA GLN A 145 0.00 1.23 11.44
C GLN A 145 -0.85 1.28 10.16
N MET A 146 -1.80 0.35 10.07
CA MET A 146 -2.78 0.26 9.01
C MET A 146 -4.20 0.31 9.57
N ARG A 147 -5.06 1.11 8.95
CA ARG A 147 -6.49 1.16 9.23
C ARG A 147 -7.22 0.49 8.08
N LEU A 148 -8.15 -0.39 8.39
CA LEU A 148 -8.95 -1.08 7.40
C LEU A 148 -10.43 -0.88 7.67
N TRP A 149 -11.15 -0.73 6.58
CA TRP A 149 -12.59 -0.78 6.55
C TRP A 149 -13.03 -1.74 5.46
N LEU A 150 -13.98 -2.60 5.80
CA LEU A 150 -14.39 -3.71 4.97
C LEU A 150 -15.86 -3.56 4.60
N TRP A 151 -16.14 -3.58 3.31
CA TRP A 151 -17.48 -3.63 2.73
C TRP A 151 -17.70 -4.94 2.01
N VAL A 152 -18.91 -5.46 2.15
CA VAL A 152 -19.45 -6.49 1.27
C VAL A 152 -20.67 -5.88 0.61
N GLN A 153 -20.91 -6.15 -0.67
CA GLN A 153 -22.05 -5.65 -1.43
C GLN A 153 -22.61 -6.75 -2.33
N ASP A 154 -23.92 -6.81 -2.49
CA ASP A 154 -24.55 -7.61 -3.53
C ASP A 154 -24.49 -6.87 -4.87
N VAL A 155 -23.87 -7.52 -5.86
CA VAL A 155 -23.72 -7.03 -7.23
C VAL A 155 -24.30 -8.04 -8.23
N SER A 156 -25.25 -8.86 -7.77
CA SER A 156 -26.00 -9.80 -8.60
C SER A 156 -26.79 -9.04 -9.67
N ASP A 157 -26.81 -9.59 -10.88
CA ASP A 157 -27.53 -9.03 -12.01
C ASP A 157 -28.27 -10.14 -12.75
N ASN A 158 -29.59 -10.15 -12.57
CA ASN A 158 -30.49 -11.13 -13.15
C ASN A 158 -30.64 -10.99 -14.67
N THR A 159 -30.15 -9.90 -15.28
CA THR A 159 -30.17 -9.71 -16.74
C THR A 159 -29.03 -10.45 -17.44
N ILE A 160 -27.97 -10.82 -16.71
CA ILE A 160 -26.78 -11.53 -17.23
C ILE A 160 -26.57 -12.88 -16.53
N ASP A 161 -27.64 -13.48 -16.00
CA ASP A 161 -27.64 -14.76 -15.25
C ASP A 161 -26.67 -14.79 -14.04
N ALA A 162 -26.27 -13.62 -13.55
CA ALA A 162 -25.43 -13.45 -12.37
C ALA A 162 -26.29 -13.46 -11.10
N THR A 163 -26.87 -14.63 -10.78
CA THR A 163 -27.87 -14.79 -9.71
C THR A 163 -27.36 -14.56 -8.29
N GLN A 164 -26.07 -14.80 -8.04
CA GLN A 164 -25.45 -14.63 -6.72
C GLN A 164 -24.01 -14.15 -6.85
N VAL A 165 -23.81 -12.84 -6.90
CA VAL A 165 -22.48 -12.21 -7.00
C VAL A 165 -22.31 -11.18 -5.90
N ARG A 166 -21.21 -11.29 -5.16
CA ARG A 166 -20.86 -10.42 -4.03
C ARG A 166 -19.53 -9.75 -4.29
N ALA A 167 -19.49 -8.43 -4.16
CA ALA A 167 -18.25 -7.66 -4.18
C ALA A 167 -17.76 -7.45 -2.75
N ILE A 168 -16.47 -7.70 -2.51
CA ILE A 168 -15.78 -7.41 -1.26
C ILE A 168 -14.83 -6.25 -1.56
N THR A 169 -14.98 -5.16 -0.84
CA THR A 169 -14.10 -3.99 -0.98
C THR A 169 -13.45 -3.68 0.35
N ILE A 170 -12.13 -3.63 0.36
CA ILE A 170 -11.35 -3.16 1.51
C ILE A 170 -10.79 -1.80 1.15
N VAL A 171 -11.20 -0.79 1.90
CA VAL A 171 -10.53 0.51 1.92
C VAL A 171 -9.53 0.46 3.06
N TYR A 172 -8.30 0.89 2.80
CA TYR A 172 -7.25 0.84 3.80
C TYR A 172 -6.39 2.09 3.76
N GLN A 173 -5.89 2.47 4.93
CA GLN A 173 -4.89 3.52 5.09
C GLN A 173 -3.64 2.98 5.73
N TRP A 174 -2.49 3.36 5.22
CA TRP A 174 -1.20 3.08 5.86
C TRP A 174 -0.49 4.38 6.21
N ARG A 175 0.29 4.32 7.29
CA ARG A 175 1.06 5.45 7.80
C ARG A 175 2.53 5.31 7.42
N PHE A 176 3.09 6.31 6.75
CA PHE A 176 4.52 6.38 6.45
C PHE A 176 5.18 7.55 7.20
N PHE A 177 6.29 7.28 7.87
CA PHE A 177 7.08 8.29 8.57
C PHE A 177 8.28 8.70 7.71
N ASP A 178 8.21 9.90 7.12
CA ASP A 178 9.29 10.46 6.29
C ASP A 178 10.39 11.17 7.09
N GLY A 179 10.32 11.10 8.43
CA GLY A 179 11.23 11.77 9.36
C GLY A 179 11.05 13.30 9.46
N SER A 180 10.22 13.91 8.61
CA SER A 180 9.90 15.35 8.64
C SER A 180 8.61 15.65 9.38
N ASN A 181 7.67 14.69 9.39
CA ASN A 181 6.40 14.79 10.09
C ASN A 181 6.29 13.73 11.18
N SER A 182 6.30 14.15 12.45
CA SER A 182 6.12 13.27 13.61
C SER A 182 4.75 12.59 13.62
N ALA A 183 3.77 13.15 12.90
CA ALA A 183 2.45 12.54 12.74
C ALA A 183 2.40 11.52 11.59
N GLY A 184 3.46 11.36 10.78
CA GLY A 184 3.43 10.52 9.58
C GLY A 184 2.43 11.01 8.52
N ARG A 185 2.58 10.52 7.30
CA ARG A 185 1.62 10.76 6.22
C ARG A 185 0.70 9.56 6.10
N TRP A 186 -0.59 9.82 6.05
CA TRP A 186 -1.59 8.79 5.77
C TRP A 186 -1.84 8.74 4.27
N HIS A 187 -1.72 7.54 3.71
CA HIS A 187 -2.05 7.25 2.33
C HIS A 187 -3.28 6.33 2.33
N LEU A 188 -4.19 6.55 1.40
CA LEU A 188 -5.46 5.84 1.29
C LEU A 188 -5.48 5.09 -0.04
N ASN A 189 -5.96 3.85 -0.02
CA ASN A 189 -6.21 3.07 -1.23
C ASN A 189 -7.33 2.06 -0.97
N SER A 190 -7.78 1.39 -2.02
CA SER A 190 -8.79 0.35 -1.93
C SER A 190 -8.46 -0.85 -2.81
N VAL A 191 -8.83 -2.04 -2.34
CA VAL A 191 -8.85 -3.27 -3.14
C VAL A 191 -10.27 -3.77 -3.21
N ARG A 192 -10.73 -4.08 -4.42
CA ARG A 192 -12.05 -4.66 -4.67
C ARG A 192 -11.89 -6.02 -5.35
N ASN A 193 -12.62 -7.01 -4.83
CA ASN A 193 -12.68 -8.35 -5.40
C ASN A 193 -14.15 -8.77 -5.56
N ILE A 194 -14.44 -9.61 -6.55
CA ILE A 194 -15.79 -10.06 -6.88
C ILE A 194 -15.81 -11.59 -6.81
N ARG A 195 -16.83 -12.12 -6.12
CA ARG A 195 -17.05 -13.55 -5.99
C ARG A 195 -18.46 -13.90 -6.44
N SER A 196 -18.60 -14.94 -7.24
CA SER A 196 -19.89 -15.55 -7.56
C SER A 196 -20.11 -16.83 -6.75
N SER A 197 -21.36 -17.21 -6.54
CA SER A 197 -21.72 -18.58 -6.21
C SER A 197 -21.57 -19.38 -7.51
N ALA A 198 -20.46 -20.08 -7.70
CA ALA A 198 -20.36 -21.02 -8.80
C ALA A 198 -21.32 -22.19 -8.55
N PRO A 199 -21.98 -22.74 -9.57
CA PRO A 199 -22.69 -24.01 -9.43
C PRO A 199 -21.64 -25.08 -9.11
N ASN A 200 -21.78 -25.74 -7.97
CA ASN A 200 -21.13 -27.02 -7.77
C ASN A 200 -21.84 -28.01 -8.71
N PHE A 201 -21.23 -28.32 -9.85
CA PHE A 201 -21.68 -29.42 -10.71
C PHE A 201 -21.39 -30.76 -10.03
#